data_AF-A0A7W1TU31-F1
#
_entry.id   AF-A0A7W1TU31-F1
#
_cell.length_a   1.000
_cell.length_b   1.000
_cell.length_c   1.000
_cell.angle_alpha   90.00
_cell.angle_beta   90.00
_cell.angle_gamma   90.00
#
_symmetry.space_group_name_H-M   'P 1'
#
loop_
_entity.id
_entity.type
_entity.pdbx_description
1 polymer ?
#
loop_
_entity_poly.entity_id
_entity_poly.type
_entity_poly.pdbx_seq_one_letter_code
_entity_poly.pdbx_strand_id
1 'polypeptide(L)'
;MLCRSCGTEIADKALICFRCGAATTDPVRQPFVAKKRSLIPLIVFGLLLVLAGIAIMIVSPDSRVDIVAAIVAAVGLLTSAVPVIRRLGSR
;
A
#
# COMPACT_ATOMS: atom_id res chain seq x y z
N MET A 1 41.91 -9.73 -13.29
CA MET A 1 41.23 -8.52 -13.87
C MET A 1 41.64 -7.23 -13.13
N LEU A 2 41.40 -6.02 -13.68
CA LEU A 2 41.73 -4.72 -13.04
C LEU A 2 40.51 -4.05 -12.38
N CYS A 3 40.71 -3.38 -11.24
CA CYS A 3 39.67 -2.60 -10.55
C CYS A 3 39.26 -1.37 -11.36
N ARG A 4 37.95 -1.16 -11.56
CA ARG A 4 37.41 0.01 -12.27
C ARG A 4 37.59 1.33 -11.51
N SER A 5 37.73 1.31 -10.18
CA SER A 5 37.89 2.51 -9.36
C SER A 5 39.34 2.92 -9.14
N CYS A 6 40.28 1.97 -8.98
CA CYS A 6 41.67 2.29 -8.61
C CYS A 6 42.75 1.62 -9.48
N GLY A 7 42.36 0.79 -10.45
CA GLY A 7 43.30 0.15 -11.37
C GLY A 7 44.18 -0.96 -10.77
N THR A 8 43.97 -1.38 -9.51
CA THR A 8 44.73 -2.51 -8.96
C THR A 8 44.31 -3.82 -9.60
N GLU A 9 45.26 -4.75 -9.72
CA GLU A 9 44.97 -6.11 -10.15
C GLU A 9 44.23 -6.89 -9.05
N ILE A 10 43.16 -7.59 -9.42
CA ILE A 10 42.30 -8.37 -8.53
C ILE A 10 42.03 -9.74 -9.14
N ALA A 11 41.82 -10.75 -8.29
CA ALA A 11 41.37 -12.07 -8.69
C ALA A 11 39.99 -12.00 -9.38
N ASP A 12 39.76 -12.87 -10.37
CA ASP A 12 38.57 -12.79 -11.23
C ASP A 12 37.22 -13.02 -10.50
N LYS A 13 37.26 -13.57 -9.28
CA LYS A 13 36.08 -13.78 -8.42
C LYS A 13 36.02 -12.86 -7.20
N ALA A 14 36.87 -11.84 -7.13
CA ALA A 14 36.85 -10.90 -6.02
C ALA A 14 35.54 -10.10 -6.05
N LEU A 15 34.78 -10.09 -4.96
CA LEU A 15 33.56 -9.29 -4.79
C LEU A 15 33.86 -7.82 -4.45
N ILE A 16 34.98 -7.59 -3.75
CA ILE A 16 35.41 -6.30 -3.23
C ILE A 16 36.90 -6.13 -3.53
N CYS A 17 37.31 -4.94 -3.97
CA CYS A 17 38.70 -4.60 -4.15
C CYS A 17 39.41 -4.46 -2.79
N PHE A 18 40.46 -5.26 -2.54
CA PHE A 18 41.22 -5.20 -1.28
C PHE A 18 41.91 -3.86 -1.00
N ARG A 19 42.17 -3.07 -2.05
CA ARG A 19 42.89 -1.79 -1.92
C ARG A 19 41.99 -0.58 -1.66
N CYS A 20 40.88 -0.44 -2.40
CA CYS A 20 39.99 0.73 -2.29
C CYS A 20 38.61 0.41 -1.71
N GLY A 21 38.27 -0.85 -1.48
CA GLY A 21 36.96 -1.26 -0.95
C GLY A 21 35.80 -1.19 -1.95
N ALA A 22 36.03 -0.80 -3.22
CA ALA A 22 34.97 -0.76 -4.22
C ALA A 22 34.44 -2.16 -4.57
N ALA A 23 33.12 -2.28 -4.73
CA ALA A 23 32.49 -3.49 -5.25
C ALA A 23 32.87 -3.68 -6.73
N THR A 24 33.21 -4.90 -7.11
CA THR A 24 33.62 -5.25 -8.48
C THR A 24 32.42 -5.56 -9.38
N THR A 25 31.27 -5.84 -8.78
CA THR A 25 30.02 -6.21 -9.45
C THR A 25 28.92 -5.23 -9.07
N ASP A 26 28.12 -4.84 -10.06
CA ASP A 26 26.91 -4.08 -9.80
C ASP A 26 25.85 -5.00 -9.16
N PRO A 27 25.04 -4.49 -8.22
CA PRO A 27 23.97 -5.25 -7.62
C PRO A 27 22.95 -5.68 -8.69
N VAL A 28 22.82 -7.00 -8.89
CA VAL A 28 21.88 -7.59 -9.86
C VAL A 28 20.42 -7.34 -9.47
N ARG A 29 20.15 -7.18 -8.15
CA ARG A 29 18.80 -6.89 -7.64
C ARG A 29 18.71 -5.45 -7.18
N GLN A 30 17.77 -4.72 -7.79
CA GLN A 30 17.28 -3.47 -7.23
C GLN A 30 16.46 -3.76 -5.97
N PRO A 31 16.53 -2.87 -4.94
CA PRO A 31 15.70 -3.01 -3.76
C PRO A 31 14.22 -2.96 -4.15
N PHE A 32 13.41 -3.87 -3.59
CA PHE A 32 11.98 -3.86 -3.83
C PHE A 32 11.36 -2.59 -3.25
N VAL A 33 10.84 -1.73 -4.13
CA VAL A 33 10.05 -0.58 -3.73
C VAL A 33 8.59 -1.01 -3.67
N ALA A 34 8.07 -1.17 -2.45
CA ALA A 34 6.66 -1.51 -2.26
C ALA A 34 5.77 -0.42 -2.88
N LYS A 35 4.99 -0.79 -3.90
CA LYS A 35 4.01 0.12 -4.52
C LYS A 35 2.92 0.42 -3.50
N LYS A 36 2.82 1.67 -3.03
CA LYS A 36 1.74 2.09 -2.12
C LYS A 36 0.40 1.88 -2.82
N ARG A 37 -0.41 0.92 -2.34
CA ARG A 37 -1.78 0.72 -2.85
C ARG A 37 -2.62 1.93 -2.49
N SER A 38 -3.30 2.50 -3.48
CA SER A 38 -4.28 3.56 -3.30
C SER A 38 -5.44 3.07 -2.43
N LEU A 39 -5.72 3.78 -1.33
CA LEU A 39 -6.88 3.53 -0.48
C LEU A 39 -8.17 4.21 -1.00
N ILE A 40 -8.06 5.01 -2.07
CA ILE A 40 -9.16 5.76 -2.66
C ILE A 40 -10.34 4.86 -3.09
N PRO A 41 -10.15 3.75 -3.83
CA PRO A 41 -11.29 2.93 -4.25
C PRO A 41 -12.07 2.34 -3.07
N LEU A 42 -11.37 2.04 -1.95
CA LEU A 42 -12.00 1.51 -0.74
C LEU A 42 -12.87 2.56 -0.04
N ILE A 43 -12.38 3.81 0.02
CA ILE A 43 -13.13 4.94 0.58
C ILE A 43 -14.37 5.24 -0.27
N VAL A 44 -14.22 5.28 -1.60
CA VAL A 44 -15.33 5.52 -2.53
C VAL A 44 -16.40 4.44 -2.40
N PHE A 45 -16.00 3.18 -2.33
CA PHE A 45 -16.94 2.06 -2.16
C PHE A 45 -17.67 2.11 -0.81
N GLY A 46 -16.96 2.37 0.28
CA GLY A 46 -17.57 2.53 1.61
C GLY A 46 -18.58 3.69 1.66
N LEU A 47 -18.24 4.82 1.06
CA LEU A 47 -19.15 5.98 0.96
C LEU A 47 -20.42 5.65 0.17
N LEU A 48 -20.28 4.92 -0.95
CA LEU A 48 -21.41 4.46 -1.76
C LEU A 48 -22.36 3.57 -0.96
N LEU A 49 -21.83 2.65 -0.16
CA LEU A 49 -22.65 1.79 0.72
C LEU A 49 -23.39 2.59 1.79
N VAL A 50 -22.74 3.58 2.40
CA VAL A 50 -23.40 4.47 3.37
C VAL A 50 -24.56 5.23 2.72
N LEU A 51 -24.33 5.84 1.55
CA LEU A 51 -25.37 6.58 0.83
C LEU A 51 -26.52 5.66 0.39
N ALA A 52 -26.22 4.46 -0.09
CA ALA A 52 -27.23 3.47 -0.45
C ALA A 52 -28.08 3.04 0.75
N GLY A 53 -27.46 2.78 1.90
CA GLY A 53 -28.17 2.45 3.14
C GLY A 53 -29.11 3.57 3.58
N ILE A 54 -28.64 4.83 3.57
CA ILE A 54 -29.46 6.00 3.93
C ILE A 54 -30.64 6.17 2.95
N ALA A 55 -30.40 6.03 1.64
CA ALA A 55 -31.44 6.17 0.63
C ALA A 55 -32.56 5.14 0.79
N ILE A 56 -32.21 3.88 1.09
CA ILE A 56 -33.18 2.81 1.32
C ILE A 56 -34.06 3.11 2.56
N MET A 57 -33.46 3.65 3.63
CA MET A 57 -34.16 4.00 4.86
C MET A 57 -35.20 5.12 4.65
N ILE A 58 -34.96 6.05 3.72
CA ILE A 58 -35.90 7.15 3.40
C ILE A 58 -37.08 6.67 2.54
N VAL A 59 -36.87 5.67 1.67
CA VAL A 59 -37.85 5.25 0.65
C VAL A 59 -38.83 4.19 1.17
N SER A 60 -38.49 3.41 2.20
CA SER A 60 -39.36 2.34 2.70
C SER A 60 -39.30 2.20 4.23
N PRO A 61 -40.24 2.82 4.98
CA PRO A 61 -40.33 2.69 6.44
C PRO A 61 -41.03 1.38 6.80
N ASP A 62 -40.37 0.25 6.51
CA ASP A 62 -40.79 -1.07 6.93
C ASP A 62 -39.70 -1.66 7.84
N SER A 63 -40.08 -2.08 9.04
CA SER A 63 -39.14 -2.42 10.13
C SER A 63 -38.06 -3.45 9.78
N ARG A 64 -38.28 -4.30 8.75
CA ARG A 64 -37.26 -5.24 8.26
C ARG A 64 -36.21 -4.58 7.37
N VAL A 65 -36.59 -3.60 6.54
CA VAL A 65 -35.64 -2.88 5.67
C VAL A 65 -34.85 -1.84 6.45
N ASP A 66 -35.39 -1.31 7.56
CA ASP A 66 -34.65 -0.41 8.46
C ASP A 66 -33.44 -1.09 9.11
N ILE A 67 -33.59 -2.33 9.58
CA ILE A 67 -32.48 -3.10 10.18
C ILE A 67 -31.40 -3.42 9.14
N VAL A 68 -31.81 -3.84 7.93
CA VAL A 68 -30.88 -4.14 6.84
C VAL A 68 -30.13 -2.87 6.39
N ALA A 69 -30.82 -1.74 6.28
CA ALA A 69 -30.22 -0.45 5.95
C ALA A 69 -29.21 -0.01 7.00
N ALA A 70 -29.51 -0.17 8.29
CA ALA A 70 -28.60 0.13 9.39
C ALA A 70 -27.32 -0.71 9.34
N ILE A 71 -27.44 -2.02 9.03
CA ILE A 71 -26.28 -2.92 8.87
C ILE A 71 -25.41 -2.47 7.69
N VAL A 72 -26.00 -2.16 6.54
CA VAL A 72 -25.27 -1.70 5.35
C VAL A 72 -24.53 -0.39 5.62
N ALA A 73 -25.18 0.56 6.29
CA ALA A 73 -24.55 1.83 6.67
C ALA A 73 -23.39 1.63 7.66
N ALA A 74 -23.54 0.74 8.64
CA ALA A 74 -22.48 0.42 9.60
C ALA A 74 -21.26 -0.24 8.91
N VAL A 75 -21.48 -1.14 7.96
CA VAL A 75 -20.40 -1.76 7.16
C VAL A 75 -19.71 -0.73 6.27
N GLY A 76 -20.47 0.18 5.65
CA GLY A 76 -19.91 1.29 4.88
C GLY A 76 -19.03 2.24 5.72
N LEU A 77 -19.44 2.52 6.95
CA LEU A 77 -18.65 3.30 7.91
C LEU A 77 -17.37 2.58 8.34
N LEU A 78 -17.45 1.29 8.69
CA LEU A 78 -16.27 0.52 9.09
C LEU A 78 -15.25 0.40 7.96
N THR A 79 -15.71 0.13 6.74
CA THR A 79 -14.82 0.00 5.56
C THR A 79 -14.17 1.32 5.17
N SER A 80 -14.85 2.46 5.35
CA SER A 80 -14.28 3.79 5.07
C SER A 80 -13.42 4.34 6.23
N ALA A 81 -13.69 3.96 7.48
CA ALA A 81 -12.92 4.41 8.64
C ALA A 81 -11.50 3.82 8.69
N VAL A 82 -11.33 2.52 8.38
CA VAL A 82 -10.02 1.84 8.39
C VAL A 82 -8.96 2.53 7.51
N PRO A 83 -9.21 2.88 6.24
CA PRO A 83 -8.22 3.60 5.41
C PRO A 83 -7.98 5.04 5.87
N VAL A 84 -8.96 5.70 6.48
CA VAL A 84 -8.80 7.07 7.02
C VAL A 84 -7.87 7.04 8.24
N ILE A 85 -8.09 6.10 9.17
CA ILE A 85 -7.24 5.92 10.36
C ILE A 85 -5.80 5.56 9.95
N ARG A 86 -5.64 4.66 8.96
CA ARG A 86 -4.32 4.30 8.42
C ARG A 86 -3.61 5.47 7.72
N ARG A 87 -4.33 6.43 7.16
CA ARG A 87 -3.74 7.65 6.58
C ARG A 87 -3.29 8.66 7.64
N LEU A 88 -4.02 8.76 8.76
CA LEU A 88 -3.63 9.67 9.85
C LEU A 88 -2.37 9.18 10.57
N GLY A 89 -2.22 7.86 10.77
CA GLY A 89 -1.05 7.29 11.44
C GLY A 89 0.24 7.24 10.60
N SER A 90 0.21 7.71 9.35
CA SER A 90 1.39 7.74 8.46
C SER A 90 1.91 9.15 8.18
N ARG A 91 1.42 10.17 8.89
CA ARG A 91 1.98 11.53 8.91
C ARG A 91 2.81 11.72 10.17
#